data_AF-A0A1E5BF69-F1
#
_entry.id   AF-A0A1E5BF69-F1
#
_cell.length_a   1.000
_cell.length_b   1.000
_cell.length_c   1.000
_cell.angle_alpha   90.00
_cell.angle_beta   90.00
_cell.angle_gamma   90.00
#
_symmetry.space_group_name_H-M   'P 1'
#
loop_
_entity.id
_entity.type
_entity.pdbx_description
1 polymer ?
#
loop_
_entity_poly.entity_id
_entity_poly.type
_entity_poly.pdbx_seq_one_letter_code
_entity_poly.pdbx_strand_id
1 'polypeptide(L)'
;MKDEITTFEDALISAIELDQARDIKARVESDVMNLCVKKGLICEEDKQSKSKDYRLACKVLENDFPALCLLRTGFPEVLNSSDLRELHSAVDQMCEDVVTRIAQRMLDRKVE
;
A
#
# COMPACT_ATOMS: atom_id res chain seq x y z
N MET A 1 0.60 -38.62 6.15
CA MET A 1 0.41 -37.58 7.19
C MET A 1 0.73 -36.26 6.53
N LYS A 2 -0.27 -35.41 6.27
CA LYS A 2 -0.01 -33.97 6.04
C LYS A 2 0.25 -33.42 7.44
N ASP A 3 1.45 -32.88 7.66
CA ASP A 3 1.90 -32.43 8.97
C ASP A 3 0.97 -31.32 9.49
N GLU A 4 0.62 -31.39 10.78
CA GLU A 4 -0.26 -30.41 11.46
C GLU A 4 0.24 -28.96 11.30
N ILE A 5 1.54 -28.79 11.05
CA ILE A 5 2.21 -27.51 10.80
C ILE A 5 1.68 -26.83 9.52
N THR A 6 1.43 -27.58 8.44
CA THR A 6 0.95 -27.01 7.17
C THR A 6 -0.47 -26.48 7.32
N THR A 7 -1.32 -27.18 8.08
CA THR A 7 -2.69 -26.74 8.40
C THR A 7 -2.75 -25.46 9.24
N PHE A 8 -1.76 -25.20 10.09
CA PHE A 8 -1.70 -23.97 10.89
C PHE A 8 -1.24 -22.77 10.05
N GLU A 9 -0.22 -22.95 9.21
CA GLU A 9 0.27 -21.90 8.30
C GLU A 9 -0.81 -21.53 7.27
N ASP A 10 -1.50 -22.50 6.67
CA ASP A 10 -2.60 -22.26 5.74
C ASP A 10 -3.78 -21.52 6.40
N ALA A 11 -4.07 -21.85 7.67
CA ALA A 11 -5.10 -21.17 8.45
C ALA A 11 -4.70 -19.74 8.83
N LEU A 12 -3.42 -19.48 9.11
CA LEU A 12 -2.88 -18.14 9.37
C LEU A 12 -2.89 -17.27 8.10
N ILE A 13 -2.48 -17.83 6.96
CA ILE A 13 -2.52 -17.16 5.66
C ILE A 13 -3.96 -16.78 5.33
N SER A 14 -4.90 -17.73 5.50
CA SER A 14 -6.34 -17.47 5.29
C SER A 14 -6.92 -16.45 6.27
N ALA A 15 -6.47 -16.44 7.53
CA ALA A 15 -6.94 -15.50 8.55
C ALA A 15 -6.41 -14.07 8.39
N ILE A 16 -5.31 -13.91 7.65
CA ILE A 16 -4.70 -12.60 7.37
C ILE A 16 -5.41 -11.89 6.20
N GLU A 17 -6.20 -12.61 5.38
CA GLU A 17 -7.05 -12.09 4.27
C GLU A 17 -6.34 -11.13 3.28
N LEU A 18 -5.00 -11.06 3.29
CA LEU A 18 -4.21 -10.16 2.44
C LEU A 18 -4.19 -10.57 0.97
N ASP A 19 -4.72 -11.75 0.65
CA ASP A 19 -4.82 -12.31 -0.69
C ASP A 19 -5.96 -11.67 -1.52
N GLN A 20 -6.90 -10.97 -0.87
CA GLN A 20 -7.94 -10.24 -1.60
C GLN A 20 -7.48 -8.84 -2.03
N ALA A 21 -7.71 -8.51 -3.30
CA ALA A 21 -7.37 -7.21 -3.88
C ALA A 21 -7.99 -6.01 -3.12
N ARG A 22 -9.12 -6.22 -2.44
CA ARG A 22 -9.78 -5.19 -1.61
C ARG A 22 -8.96 -4.87 -0.36
N ASP A 23 -8.34 -5.86 0.25
CA ASP A 23 -7.53 -5.72 1.47
C ASP A 23 -6.14 -5.17 1.15
N ILE A 24 -5.59 -5.54 -0.01
CA ILE A 24 -4.37 -4.89 -0.54
C ILE A 24 -4.61 -3.40 -0.77
N LYS A 25 -5.72 -3.03 -1.40
CA LYS A 25 -6.05 -1.61 -1.63
C LYS A 25 -6.18 -0.85 -0.30
N ALA A 26 -6.99 -1.33 0.62
CA ALA A 26 -7.20 -0.66 1.91
C ALA A 26 -5.89 -0.51 2.70
N ARG A 27 -5.04 -1.55 2.68
CA ARG A 27 -3.72 -1.51 3.29
C ARG A 27 -2.82 -0.48 2.63
N VAL A 28 -2.72 -0.48 1.30
CA VAL A 28 -1.88 0.49 0.58
C VAL A 28 -2.36 1.92 0.85
N GLU A 29 -3.67 2.17 0.86
CA GLU A 29 -4.20 3.51 1.18
C GLU A 29 -3.79 3.98 2.58
N SER A 30 -3.91 3.10 3.59
CA SER A 30 -3.49 3.40 4.96
C SER A 30 -1.98 3.61 5.07
N ASP A 31 -1.19 2.70 4.52
CA ASP A 31 0.26 2.68 4.65
C ASP A 31 0.91 3.84 3.89
N VAL A 32 0.41 4.19 2.70
CA VAL A 32 0.84 5.38 1.95
C VAL A 32 0.64 6.65 2.75
N MET A 33 -0.52 6.82 3.39
CA MET A 33 -0.80 8.02 4.18
C MET A 33 0.11 8.10 5.41
N ASN A 34 0.32 6.99 6.09
CA ASN A 34 1.23 6.91 7.23
C ASN A 34 2.69 7.19 6.81
N LEU A 35 3.12 6.69 5.65
CA LEU A 35 4.43 6.98 5.09
C LEU A 35 4.58 8.45 4.69
N CYS A 36 3.53 9.07 4.14
CA CYS A 36 3.54 10.50 3.83
C CYS A 36 3.74 11.35 5.10
N VAL A 37 3.08 10.99 6.20
CA VAL A 37 3.30 11.63 7.51
C VAL A 37 4.73 11.40 8.00
N LYS A 38 5.19 10.14 8.01
CA LYS A 38 6.52 9.77 8.48
C LYS A 38 7.64 10.47 7.71
N LYS A 39 7.46 10.69 6.40
CA LYS A 39 8.42 11.39 5.53
C LYS A 39 8.26 12.91 5.54
N GLY A 40 7.31 13.45 6.31
CA GLY A 40 7.07 14.89 6.42
C GLY A 40 6.47 15.52 5.15
N LEU A 41 5.83 14.73 4.29
CA LEU A 41 5.09 15.25 3.14
C LEU A 41 3.80 15.94 3.58
N ILE A 42 3.16 15.41 4.63
CA ILE A 42 2.00 15.96 5.32
C ILE A 42 2.20 15.82 6.83
N CYS A 43 1.52 16.62 7.67
CA CYS A 43 1.49 16.39 9.12
C CYS A 43 0.17 15.73 9.58
N GLU A 44 0.10 15.34 10.86
CA GLU A 44 -1.14 14.79 11.43
C GLU A 44 -2.28 15.81 11.45
N GLU A 45 -1.99 17.11 11.61
CA GLU A 45 -3.01 18.15 11.54
C GLU A 45 -3.57 18.30 10.12
N ASP A 46 -2.75 18.08 9.08
CA ASP A 46 -3.21 18.08 7.68
C ASP A 46 -4.25 16.98 7.45
N LYS A 47 -4.03 15.80 8.02
CA LYS A 47 -4.94 14.66 7.96
C LYS A 47 -6.26 14.95 8.68
N GLN A 48 -6.19 15.52 9.88
CA GLN A 48 -7.38 15.86 10.67
C GLN A 48 -8.21 16.99 10.04
N SER A 49 -7.54 18.04 9.55
CA SER A 49 -8.19 19.21 8.94
C SER A 49 -8.58 19.00 7.47
N LYS A 50 -8.17 17.88 6.86
CA LYS A 50 -8.26 17.63 5.42
C LYS A 50 -7.69 18.80 4.62
N SER A 51 -6.45 19.17 4.91
CA SER A 51 -5.77 20.29 4.25
C SER A 51 -5.64 20.10 2.74
N LYS A 52 -5.19 21.14 2.04
CA LYS A 52 -4.98 21.07 0.58
C LYS A 52 -3.95 19.99 0.22
N ASP A 53 -2.91 19.85 1.03
CA ASP A 53 -1.83 18.90 0.83
C ASP A 53 -2.29 17.46 1.09
N TYR A 54 -3.07 17.25 2.17
CA TYR A 54 -3.73 15.97 2.40
C TYR A 54 -4.65 15.55 1.25
N ARG A 55 -5.52 16.46 0.78
CA ARG A 55 -6.42 16.17 -0.36
C ARG A 55 -5.66 15.89 -1.65
N LEU A 56 -4.53 16.57 -1.85
CA LEU A 56 -3.67 16.30 -2.99
C LEU A 56 -3.09 14.89 -2.90
N ALA A 57 -2.51 14.51 -1.75
CA ALA A 57 -1.99 13.17 -1.52
C ALA A 57 -3.06 12.09 -1.77
N CYS A 58 -4.29 12.27 -1.25
CA CYS A 58 -5.41 11.37 -1.50
C CYS A 58 -5.73 11.27 -3.01
N LYS A 59 -5.77 12.41 -3.71
CA LYS A 59 -6.06 12.42 -5.15
C LYS A 59 -4.98 11.73 -5.97
N VAL A 60 -3.70 11.88 -5.60
CA VAL A 60 -2.60 11.15 -6.27
C VAL A 60 -2.76 9.67 -6.02
N LEU A 61 -2.99 9.25 -4.78
CA LEU A 61 -3.23 7.86 -4.43
C LEU A 61 -4.41 7.28 -5.23
N GLU A 62 -5.56 7.94 -5.26
CA GLU A 62 -6.75 7.47 -6.00
C GLU A 62 -6.51 7.30 -7.51
N ASN A 63 -5.72 8.18 -8.12
CA ASN A 63 -5.46 8.16 -9.56
C ASN A 63 -4.31 7.23 -9.96
N ASP A 64 -3.23 7.24 -9.17
CA ASP A 64 -1.97 6.62 -9.55
C ASP A 64 -1.84 5.19 -8.99
N PHE A 65 -2.52 4.86 -7.88
CA PHE A 65 -2.55 3.49 -7.36
C PHE A 65 -3.17 2.50 -8.37
N PRO A 66 -4.35 2.74 -8.97
CA PRO A 66 -4.89 1.83 -9.99
C PRO A 66 -3.95 1.67 -11.19
N ALA A 67 -3.30 2.75 -11.62
CA ALA A 67 -2.33 2.70 -12.72
C ALA A 67 -1.09 1.86 -12.36
N LEU A 68 -0.58 1.96 -11.14
CA LEU A 68 0.54 1.14 -10.65
C LEU A 68 0.15 -0.33 -10.51
N CYS A 69 -1.08 -0.61 -10.07
CA CYS A 69 -1.62 -1.97 -10.03
C CYS A 69 -1.70 -2.60 -11.43
N LEU A 70 -2.11 -1.84 -12.45
CA LEU A 70 -2.17 -2.31 -13.84
C LEU A 70 -0.79 -2.59 -14.46
N LEU A 71 0.25 -1.88 -14.01
CA LEU A 71 1.62 -2.07 -14.50
C LEU A 71 2.32 -3.29 -13.89
N ARG A 72 1.76 -3.86 -12.82
CA ARG A 72 2.27 -5.10 -12.22
C ARG A 72 1.61 -6.32 -12.85
N THR A 73 2.39 -7.39 -12.98
CA THR A 73 1.98 -8.67 -13.59
C THR A 73 1.02 -9.50 -12.71
N GLY A 74 0.17 -8.85 -11.91
CA GLY A 74 -0.69 -9.48 -10.90
C GLY A 74 0.04 -9.78 -9.59
N PHE A 75 -0.73 -10.02 -8.53
CA PHE A 75 -0.19 -10.52 -7.27
C PHE A 75 -0.01 -12.03 -7.36
N PRO A 76 1.12 -12.59 -6.90
CA PRO A 76 1.29 -14.03 -6.83
C PRO A 76 0.24 -14.66 -5.91
N GLU A 77 -0.24 -15.84 -6.28
CA GLU A 77 -1.09 -16.66 -5.39
C GLU A 77 -0.29 -17.03 -4.15
N VAL A 78 -0.85 -16.80 -2.96
CA VAL A 78 -0.16 -17.07 -1.70
C VAL A 78 -0.41 -18.51 -1.28
N LEU A 79 0.55 -19.40 -1.52
CA LEU A 79 0.44 -20.82 -1.22
C LEU A 79 1.25 -21.22 0.01
N ASN A 80 2.19 -20.38 0.45
CA ASN A 80 3.04 -20.62 1.60
C ASN A 80 3.52 -19.31 2.25
N SER A 81 4.24 -19.42 3.36
CA SER A 81 4.77 -18.28 4.12
C SER A 81 5.85 -17.46 3.38
N SER A 82 6.56 -18.05 2.42
CA SER A 82 7.48 -17.33 1.54
C SER A 82 6.73 -16.44 0.57
N ASP A 83 5.68 -16.96 -0.07
CA ASP A 83 4.82 -16.20 -0.99
C ASP A 83 4.14 -15.03 -0.26
N LEU A 84 3.72 -15.24 0.99
CA LEU A 84 3.17 -14.17 1.83
C LEU A 84 4.21 -13.07 2.07
N ARG A 85 5.46 -13.42 2.38
CA ARG A 85 6.55 -12.46 2.56
C ARG A 85 6.82 -11.67 1.28
N GLU A 86 6.79 -12.33 0.13
CA GLU A 86 6.94 -11.68 -1.17
C GLU A 86 5.78 -10.73 -1.47
N LEU A 87 4.54 -11.13 -1.18
CA LEU A 87 3.37 -10.27 -1.30
C LEU A 87 3.51 -9.03 -0.40
N HIS A 88 3.92 -9.20 0.86
CA HIS A 88 4.19 -8.08 1.76
C HIS A 88 5.25 -7.13 1.20
N SER A 89 6.38 -7.67 0.73
CA SER A 89 7.43 -6.85 0.13
C SER A 89 6.95 -6.12 -1.13
N ALA A 90 6.10 -6.76 -1.94
CA ALA A 90 5.51 -6.15 -3.11
C ALA A 90 4.57 -5.01 -2.70
N VAL A 91 3.73 -5.20 -1.69
CA VAL A 91 2.83 -4.16 -1.16
C VAL A 91 3.63 -2.98 -0.62
N ASP A 92 4.68 -3.22 0.17
CA ASP A 92 5.53 -2.17 0.72
C ASP A 92 6.19 -1.34 -0.40
N GLN A 93 6.71 -2.01 -1.44
CA GLN A 93 7.25 -1.32 -2.61
C GLN A 93 6.19 -0.48 -3.34
N MET A 94 4.94 -0.96 -3.41
CA MET A 94 3.85 -0.22 -4.03
C MET A 94 3.53 1.05 -3.25
N CYS A 95 3.52 0.97 -1.92
CA CYS A 95 3.35 2.13 -1.07
C CYS A 95 4.45 3.17 -1.34
N GLU A 96 5.70 2.74 -1.43
CA GLU A 96 6.85 3.61 -1.74
C GLU A 96 6.77 4.26 -3.12
N ASP A 97 6.32 3.52 -4.14
CA ASP A 97 6.12 4.05 -5.50
C ASP A 97 5.04 5.16 -5.50
N VAL A 98 3.93 4.94 -4.80
CA VAL A 98 2.85 5.94 -4.68
C VAL A 98 3.34 7.17 -3.91
N VAL A 99 4.04 6.98 -2.79
CA VAL A 99 4.60 8.08 -1.98
C VAL A 99 5.59 8.91 -2.80
N THR A 100 6.41 8.27 -3.64
CA THR A 100 7.33 8.96 -4.55
C THR A 100 6.58 9.85 -5.53
N ARG A 101 5.47 9.38 -6.10
CA ARG A 101 4.62 10.21 -6.99
C ARG A 101 3.91 11.34 -6.27
N ILE A 102 3.46 11.12 -5.02
CA ILE A 102 2.91 12.18 -4.17
C ILE A 102 3.96 13.27 -3.97
N ALA A 103 5.17 12.89 -3.56
CA ALA A 103 6.28 13.83 -3.35
C ALA A 103 6.59 14.64 -4.62
N GLN A 104 6.70 13.98 -5.78
CA GLN A 104 6.91 14.64 -7.07
C GLN A 104 5.84 15.69 -7.36
N ARG A 105 4.55 15.34 -7.28
CA ARG A 105 3.45 16.28 -7.55
C ARG A 105 3.36 17.43 -6.54
N MET A 106 3.75 17.18 -5.29
CA MET A 106 3.83 18.24 -4.28
C MET A 106 4.97 19.21 -4.55
N LEU A 107 6.10 18.73 -5.07
CA LEU A 107 7.22 19.57 -5.48
C LEU A 107 6.89 20.39 -6.73
N ASP A 108 6.31 19.76 -7.76
CA ASP A 108 5.94 20.45 -9.01
C ASP A 108 5.01 21.65 -8.75
N ARG A 109 4.10 21.52 -7.78
CA ARG A 109 3.19 22.61 -7.36
C ARG A 109 3.84 23.75 -6.60
N LYS A 110 5.01 23.55 -5.99
CA LYS A 110 5.74 24.61 -5.26
C LYS A 110 6.60 25.46 -6.20
N VAL A 111 6.77 25.02 -7.44
CA VAL A 111 7.54 25.71 -8.48
C VAL A 111 6.66 26.65 -9.32
N GLU A 112 5.33 26.48 -9.27
CA GLU A 112 4.31 27.40 -9.81
C GLU A 112 3.95 28.53 -8.82
#